data_AF-A0A963G7U3-F1
#
_entry.id   AF-A0A963G7U3-F1
#
_cell.length_a   1.000
_cell.length_b   1.000
_cell.length_c   1.000
_cell.angle_alpha   90.00
_cell.angle_beta   90.00
_cell.angle_gamma   90.00
#
_symmetry.space_group_name_H-M   'P 1'
#
loop_
_entity.id
_entity.type
_entity.pdbx_description
1 polymer ?
#
loop_
_entity_poly.entity_id
_entity_poly.type
_entity_poly.pdbx_seq_one_letter_code
_entity_poly.pdbx_strand_id
1 'polypeptide(L)'
;MSDSIDSRNQWDAPRGGTRHLIDSALFGLTFDNAARHCPDELELARIVETELLQVVDTVFDERSRSSGAVRIDRLEVDLGSFTFDGSWSQLRERLREALQAALARTRPVSAAAPGDEPGVAGTATGFELLAYFLRFGLLPSQAQVANRSGIDRLLQAAARAEPQRVAALIRADGVGGATAARLAKQFPEVLVRQIAAALGLEELPAIKRTAALVGAPAAHSHQATARTGGAAGDAGAVLAHSAEAADLRVGAVPSSANGLDQMRRALEHGQPQRLEELLRQLQSGAVALADLVDSLSTAGHRRLLAGIVAAATLDAGAGAELRRAIDRYAQQAGSERDFYRQIIARLVRGELIDVEAIAARSSEPDRQSDAGRRSGVQVDAARSAIEPTPGSARLFRAYDLYAVLVAPDQERVSGQDPADAAIDELARDHPQQFRRLLSELRSGVVRLPPIAARLSETGIGRLIEAFVKSAAGSADADRSQFLQSVDNYARLAGSARAFRLRVLQRLVDGELVDLDALAEKS
;
A
#
# COMPACT_ATOMS: atom_id res chain seq x y z
N MET A 1 18.37 -30.48 19.78
CA MET A 1 17.87 -29.67 18.66
C MET A 1 16.49 -29.18 19.06
N SER A 2 16.40 -27.89 19.37
CA SER A 2 15.12 -27.23 19.71
C SER A 2 14.55 -26.70 18.40
N ASP A 3 13.46 -27.30 17.93
CA ASP A 3 12.74 -26.81 16.76
C ASP A 3 11.77 -25.72 17.25
N SER A 4 12.09 -24.46 16.91
CA SER A 4 11.23 -23.31 17.17
C SER A 4 10.27 -23.15 16.01
N ILE A 5 8.99 -23.38 16.24
CA ILE A 5 7.94 -23.13 15.25
C ILE A 5 7.44 -21.70 15.48
N ASP A 6 7.84 -20.79 14.59
CA ASP A 6 7.39 -19.39 14.58
C ASP A 6 6.19 -19.27 13.62
N SER A 7 4.98 -19.51 14.12
CA SER A 7 3.75 -19.35 13.32
C SER A 7 3.36 -17.87 13.24
N ARG A 8 3.90 -17.18 12.23
CA ARG A 8 3.56 -15.78 11.93
C ARG A 8 2.32 -15.68 11.07
N ASN A 9 1.15 -15.76 11.70
CA ASN A 9 -0.11 -15.48 11.02
C ASN A 9 -0.54 -14.03 11.31
N GLN A 10 -0.69 -13.24 10.25
CA GLN A 10 -1.24 -11.89 10.29
C GLN A 10 -2.76 -12.03 10.11
N TRP A 11 -3.53 -11.73 11.17
CA TRP A 11 -4.97 -11.95 11.21
C TRP A 11 -5.72 -10.67 10.85
N ASP A 12 -6.73 -10.77 9.98
CA ASP A 12 -7.65 -9.67 9.66
C ASP A 12 -8.71 -9.47 10.78
N ALA A 13 -9.26 -8.25 10.82
CA ALA A 13 -10.16 -7.65 11.82
C ALA A 13 -11.37 -8.53 12.29
N PRO A 14 -11.98 -8.20 13.46
CA PRO A 14 -12.70 -9.17 14.29
C PRO A 14 -14.05 -9.65 13.74
N ARG A 15 -14.49 -10.80 14.26
CA ARG A 15 -15.86 -11.31 14.08
C ARG A 15 -16.81 -10.42 14.89
N GLY A 16 -17.76 -9.75 14.22
CA GLY A 16 -18.61 -8.70 14.79
C GLY A 16 -19.09 -8.92 16.24
N GLY A 17 -18.78 -7.97 17.11
CA GLY A 17 -19.22 -7.92 18.51
C GLY A 17 -18.13 -7.65 19.56
N THR A 18 -16.85 -7.69 19.18
CA THR A 18 -15.74 -7.44 20.12
C THR A 18 -15.62 -5.95 20.45
N ARG A 19 -15.29 -5.64 21.72
CA ARG A 19 -15.09 -4.26 22.21
C ARG A 19 -13.63 -3.83 22.22
N HIS A 20 -12.76 -4.65 21.63
CA HIS A 20 -11.34 -4.44 21.54
C HIS A 20 -10.87 -4.70 20.11
N LEU A 21 -9.72 -4.14 19.76
CA LEU A 21 -9.08 -4.32 18.46
C LEU A 21 -7.64 -4.77 18.70
N ILE A 22 -7.30 -5.93 18.14
CA ILE A 22 -5.94 -6.49 18.17
C ILE A 22 -5.41 -6.39 16.75
N ASP A 23 -4.35 -5.60 16.56
CA ASP A 23 -3.71 -5.40 15.25
C ASP A 23 -2.88 -6.64 14.83
N SER A 24 -2.19 -7.25 15.79
CA SER A 24 -1.45 -8.49 15.57
C SER A 24 -1.31 -9.29 16.87
N ALA A 25 -1.32 -10.62 16.74
CA ALA A 25 -1.06 -11.56 17.83
C ALA A 25 -0.02 -12.59 17.37
N LEU A 26 1.05 -12.76 18.14
CA LEU A 26 2.13 -13.69 17.86
C LEU A 26 2.20 -14.74 18.97
N PHE A 27 2.17 -16.02 18.60
CA PHE A 27 2.26 -17.14 19.53
C PHE A 27 3.56 -17.90 19.29
N GLY A 28 4.52 -17.74 20.19
CA GLY A 28 5.75 -18.53 20.19
C GLY A 28 5.58 -19.79 21.04
N LEU A 29 5.58 -20.97 20.41
CA LEU A 29 5.51 -22.26 21.10
C LEU A 29 6.79 -23.05 20.81
N THR A 30 7.41 -23.59 21.86
CA THR A 30 8.61 -24.44 21.74
C THR A 30 8.30 -25.80 22.34
N PHE A 31 8.57 -26.86 21.57
CA PHE A 31 8.33 -28.24 21.98
C PHE A 31 9.66 -28.92 22.28
N ASP A 32 9.68 -29.74 23.34
CA ASP A 32 10.80 -30.63 23.57
C ASP A 32 10.69 -31.85 22.64
N ASN A 33 11.72 -32.09 21.84
CA ASN A 33 11.73 -33.01 20.70
C ASN A 33 11.52 -34.49 21.11
N ALA A 34 11.60 -34.78 22.42
CA ALA A 34 11.34 -36.12 22.97
C ALA A 34 9.85 -36.50 23.04
N ALA A 35 8.93 -35.54 22.91
CA ALA A 35 7.49 -35.80 22.94
C ALA A 35 7.02 -36.40 21.60
N ARG A 36 6.56 -37.66 21.61
CA ARG A 36 6.18 -38.42 20.40
C ARG A 36 4.97 -37.89 19.62
N HIS A 37 4.36 -36.78 20.05
CA HIS A 37 3.16 -36.20 19.45
C HIS A 37 3.27 -34.68 19.47
N CYS A 38 4.18 -34.13 18.66
CA CYS A 38 4.10 -32.72 18.30
C CYS A 38 2.92 -32.58 17.32
N PRO A 39 1.94 -31.69 17.58
CA PRO A 39 0.94 -31.35 16.58
C PRO A 39 1.64 -30.88 15.32
N ASP A 40 1.10 -31.21 14.15
CA ASP A 40 1.57 -30.59 12.92
C ASP A 40 1.25 -29.09 12.91
N GLU A 41 1.91 -28.34 12.02
CA GLU A 41 1.77 -26.89 11.94
C GLU A 41 0.31 -26.45 11.66
N LEU A 42 -0.44 -27.26 10.92
CA LEU A 42 -1.82 -26.97 10.54
C LEU A 42 -2.80 -27.18 11.69
N GLU A 43 -2.58 -28.23 12.48
CA GLU A 43 -3.27 -28.47 13.74
C GLU A 43 -2.99 -27.35 14.74
N LEU A 44 -1.71 -26.96 14.89
CA LEU A 44 -1.30 -25.87 15.77
C LEU A 44 -1.94 -24.53 15.38
N ALA A 45 -1.93 -24.18 14.09
CA ALA A 45 -2.60 -22.98 13.59
C ALA A 45 -4.09 -22.98 13.92
N ARG A 46 -4.78 -24.12 13.72
CA ARG A 46 -6.19 -24.28 14.06
C ARG A 46 -6.45 -24.08 15.54
N ILE A 47 -5.63 -24.65 16.41
CA ILE A 47 -5.78 -24.49 17.87
C ILE A 47 -5.56 -23.04 18.30
N VAL A 48 -4.56 -22.36 17.74
CA VAL A 48 -4.33 -20.93 17.99
C VAL A 48 -5.58 -20.13 17.61
N GLU A 49 -6.12 -20.37 16.42
CA GLU A 49 -7.31 -19.67 15.91
C GLU A 49 -8.58 -19.93 16.73
N THR A 50 -8.89 -21.21 16.98
CA THR A 50 -10.20 -21.59 17.53
C THR A 50 -10.22 -21.55 19.05
N GLU A 51 -9.08 -21.75 19.70
CA GLU A 51 -9.00 -21.91 21.15
C GLU A 51 -8.26 -20.75 21.83
N LEU A 52 -7.02 -20.46 21.42
CA LEU A 52 -6.20 -19.47 22.14
C LEU A 52 -6.68 -18.03 21.89
N LEU A 53 -6.98 -17.67 20.65
CA LEU A 53 -7.53 -16.35 20.34
C LEU A 53 -8.88 -16.11 21.02
N GLN A 54 -9.72 -17.12 21.15
CA GLN A 54 -10.99 -16.99 21.89
C GLN A 54 -10.76 -16.62 23.37
N VAL A 55 -9.70 -17.15 23.99
CA VAL A 55 -9.31 -16.77 25.36
C VAL A 55 -8.85 -15.31 25.39
N VAL A 56 -8.02 -14.89 24.42
CA VAL A 56 -7.57 -13.50 24.28
C VAL A 56 -8.78 -12.58 24.18
N ASP A 57 -9.68 -12.83 23.23
CA ASP A 57 -10.86 -12.00 22.99
C ASP A 57 -11.73 -11.86 24.24
N THR A 58 -11.96 -12.97 24.93
CA THR A 58 -12.74 -13.00 26.18
C THR A 58 -12.12 -12.11 27.26
N VAL A 59 -10.81 -12.22 27.48
CA VAL A 59 -10.11 -11.46 28.53
C VAL A 59 -10.10 -9.96 28.20
N PHE A 60 -9.87 -9.60 26.94
CA PHE A 60 -9.88 -8.19 26.53
C PHE A 60 -11.30 -7.58 26.57
N ASP A 61 -12.34 -8.33 26.20
CA ASP A 61 -13.73 -7.88 26.31
C ASP A 61 -14.17 -7.68 27.75
N GLU A 62 -13.82 -8.60 28.65
CA GLU A 62 -14.09 -8.48 30.09
C GLU A 62 -13.44 -7.21 30.66
N ARG A 63 -12.20 -6.92 30.28
CA ARG A 63 -11.49 -5.74 30.75
C ARG A 63 -12.09 -4.44 30.21
N SER A 64 -12.47 -4.44 28.93
CA SER A 64 -13.03 -3.27 28.22
C SER A 64 -14.39 -2.83 28.77
N ARG A 65 -15.12 -3.69 29.50
CA ARG A 65 -16.37 -3.31 30.18
C ARG A 65 -16.16 -2.32 31.34
N SER A 66 -14.98 -2.34 31.96
CA SER A 66 -14.71 -1.67 33.24
C SER A 66 -13.90 -0.38 33.13
N SER A 67 -13.32 -0.11 31.96
CA SER A 67 -12.37 0.99 31.77
C SER A 67 -12.62 1.68 30.44
N GLY A 68 -12.36 3.00 30.37
CA GLY A 68 -12.35 3.73 29.10
C GLY A 68 -11.34 3.11 28.13
N ALA A 69 -11.36 3.51 26.86
CA ALA A 69 -10.48 2.95 25.83
C ALA A 69 -9.01 2.99 26.30
N VAL A 70 -8.42 1.82 26.51
CA VAL A 70 -7.00 1.66 26.85
C VAL A 70 -6.27 1.24 25.59
N ARG A 71 -5.28 2.03 25.19
CA ARG A 71 -4.35 1.67 24.12
C ARG A 71 -3.15 0.93 24.73
N ILE A 72 -2.85 -0.24 24.20
CA ILE A 72 -1.68 -1.03 24.56
C ILE A 72 -0.87 -1.22 23.29
N ASP A 73 0.31 -0.59 23.22
CA ASP A 73 1.14 -0.68 22.01
C ASP A 73 1.78 -2.07 21.84
N ARG A 74 2.13 -2.73 22.95
CA ARG A 74 2.67 -4.09 22.97
C ARG A 74 2.38 -4.76 24.30
N LEU A 75 1.88 -5.99 24.26
CA LEU A 75 1.68 -6.85 25.43
C LEU A 75 2.43 -8.16 25.19
N GLU A 76 3.44 -8.43 26.02
CA GLU A 76 4.14 -9.71 26.00
C GLU A 76 3.79 -10.50 27.25
N VAL A 77 3.48 -11.77 27.04
CA VAL A 77 3.03 -12.67 28.10
C VAL A 77 3.82 -13.96 27.99
N ASP A 78 4.57 -14.29 29.04
CA ASP A 78 5.26 -15.56 29.18
C ASP A 78 4.33 -16.56 29.88
N LEU A 79 4.10 -17.71 29.23
CA LEU A 79 3.23 -18.78 29.74
C LEU A 79 4.04 -19.85 30.50
N GLY A 80 5.37 -19.74 30.48
CA GLY A 80 6.30 -20.71 31.05
C GLY A 80 6.24 -22.08 30.36
N SER A 81 6.79 -23.09 31.03
CA SER A 81 6.72 -24.49 30.58
C SER A 81 5.54 -25.23 31.21
N PHE A 82 4.93 -26.12 30.43
CA PHE A 82 3.87 -27.01 30.89
C PHE A 82 3.98 -28.36 30.17
N THR A 83 3.40 -29.39 30.76
CA THR A 83 3.37 -30.74 30.18
C THR A 83 2.09 -30.89 29.36
N PHE A 84 2.21 -31.24 28.08
CA PHE A 84 1.06 -31.52 27.23
C PHE A 84 0.51 -32.91 27.56
N ASP A 85 -0.68 -32.96 28.16
CA ASP A 85 -1.39 -34.19 28.54
C ASP A 85 -2.37 -34.67 27.45
N GLY A 86 -2.24 -34.13 26.23
CA GLY A 86 -3.19 -34.34 25.13
C GLY A 86 -4.33 -33.32 25.12
N SER A 87 -4.35 -32.34 26.03
CA SER A 87 -5.34 -31.26 26.07
C SER A 87 -4.69 -29.88 26.08
N TRP A 88 -5.29 -28.94 25.35
CA TRP A 88 -4.93 -27.51 25.37
C TRP A 88 -5.58 -26.74 26.52
N SER A 89 -6.33 -27.42 27.40
CA SER A 89 -6.99 -26.80 28.56
C SER A 89 -6.01 -26.08 29.50
N GLN A 90 -4.88 -26.71 29.82
CA GLN A 90 -3.87 -26.09 30.68
C GLN A 90 -3.25 -24.84 30.05
N LEU A 91 -2.97 -24.87 28.75
CA LEU A 91 -2.44 -23.70 28.02
C LEU A 91 -3.45 -22.55 28.01
N ARG A 92 -4.74 -22.85 27.78
CA ARG A 92 -5.82 -21.84 27.81
C ARG A 92 -5.94 -21.16 29.17
N GLU A 93 -5.90 -21.94 30.25
CA GLU A 93 -6.02 -21.39 31.60
C GLU A 93 -4.81 -20.52 31.94
N ARG A 94 -3.60 -20.99 31.63
CA ARG A 94 -2.38 -20.20 31.82
C ARG A 94 -2.37 -18.91 31.00
N LEU A 95 -2.82 -18.98 29.74
CA LEU A 95 -2.94 -17.80 28.89
C LEU A 95 -3.92 -16.78 29.48
N ARG A 96 -5.09 -17.24 29.96
CA ARG A 96 -6.07 -16.39 30.65
C ARG A 96 -5.46 -15.71 31.87
N GLU A 97 -4.88 -16.50 32.78
CA GLU A 97 -4.27 -15.98 34.01
C GLU A 97 -3.15 -14.98 33.73
N ALA A 98 -2.27 -15.30 32.79
CA ALA A 98 -1.11 -14.48 32.46
C ALA A 98 -1.51 -13.18 31.75
N LEU A 99 -2.52 -13.21 30.86
CA LEU A 99 -3.11 -12.01 30.25
C LEU A 99 -3.78 -11.12 31.30
N GLN A 100 -4.61 -11.69 32.17
CA GLN A 100 -5.26 -10.94 33.25
C GLN A 100 -4.22 -10.26 34.16
N ALA A 101 -3.14 -10.97 34.51
CA ALA A 101 -2.05 -10.42 35.30
C ALA A 101 -1.30 -9.29 34.55
N ALA A 102 -1.02 -9.46 33.26
CA ALA A 102 -0.34 -8.45 32.45
C ALA A 102 -1.20 -7.19 32.25
N LEU A 103 -2.51 -7.34 31.98
CA LEU A 103 -3.46 -6.24 31.86
C LEU A 103 -3.69 -5.51 33.20
N ALA A 104 -3.62 -6.21 34.33
CA ALA A 104 -3.69 -5.57 35.65
C ALA A 104 -2.47 -4.70 35.95
N ARG A 105 -1.28 -5.08 35.43
CA ARG A 105 -0.04 -4.30 35.57
C ARG A 105 0.02 -3.12 34.60
N THR A 106 -0.70 -3.19 33.50
CA THR A 106 -0.78 -2.12 32.51
C THR A 106 -1.60 -0.99 33.12
N ARG A 107 -0.91 0.00 33.72
CA ARG A 107 -1.58 1.22 34.19
C ARG A 107 -2.26 1.85 32.97
N PRO A 108 -3.56 2.19 33.04
CA PRO A 108 -4.17 2.96 31.97
C PRO A 108 -3.36 4.24 31.86
N VAL A 109 -2.69 4.42 30.72
CA VAL A 109 -2.22 5.74 30.30
C VAL A 109 -3.52 6.49 30.11
N SER A 110 -3.94 7.21 31.16
CA SER A 110 -5.21 7.91 31.16
C SER A 110 -5.26 8.74 29.90
N ALA A 111 -6.18 8.41 29.00
CA ALA A 111 -6.53 9.32 27.93
C ALA A 111 -6.79 10.68 28.60
N ALA A 112 -6.09 11.71 28.14
CA ALA A 112 -6.29 13.06 28.61
C ALA A 112 -7.79 13.40 28.55
N ALA A 113 -8.21 14.33 29.40
CA ALA A 113 -9.61 14.70 29.59
C ALA A 113 -10.37 14.85 28.26
N PRO A 114 -11.67 14.48 28.22
CA PRO A 114 -12.48 14.50 27.00
C PRO A 114 -12.56 15.94 26.47
N GLY A 115 -11.73 16.24 25.48
CA GLY A 115 -11.47 17.60 24.99
C GLY A 115 -10.16 17.69 24.20
N ASP A 116 -9.17 16.86 24.55
CA ASP A 116 -8.02 16.61 23.69
C ASP A 116 -8.37 15.47 22.71
N GLU A 117 -8.60 15.80 21.43
CA GLU A 117 -8.59 14.76 20.39
C GLU A 117 -7.30 13.94 20.57
N PRO A 118 -7.36 12.61 20.55
CA PRO A 118 -6.19 11.78 20.78
C PRO A 118 -5.11 12.17 19.79
N GLY A 119 -4.14 12.95 20.25
CA GLY A 119 -2.93 13.25 19.52
C GLY A 119 -2.37 11.91 19.08
N VAL A 120 -2.07 11.80 17.78
CA VAL A 120 -1.61 10.60 17.09
C VAL A 120 -0.44 9.97 17.87
N ALA A 121 -0.77 9.13 18.85
CA ALA A 121 0.18 8.44 19.70
C ALA A 121 0.56 7.11 19.05
N GLY A 122 0.85 7.15 17.75
CA GLY A 122 1.62 6.10 17.10
C GLY A 122 3.10 6.33 17.40
N THR A 123 3.85 5.26 17.59
CA THR A 123 5.29 5.29 17.89
C THR A 123 6.17 5.90 16.79
N ALA A 124 5.60 6.19 15.63
CA ALA A 124 6.24 7.02 14.62
C ALA A 124 6.00 8.49 14.93
N THR A 125 7.07 9.25 15.12
CA THR A 125 6.96 10.70 15.35
C THR A 125 6.16 11.35 14.21
N GLY A 126 5.39 12.41 14.49
CA GLY A 126 4.63 13.09 13.42
C GLY A 126 5.49 13.50 12.21
N PHE A 127 6.79 13.76 12.45
CA PHE A 127 7.78 13.98 11.41
C PHE A 127 8.01 12.76 10.50
N GLU A 128 8.13 11.56 11.07
CA GLU A 128 8.39 10.34 10.32
C GLU A 128 7.25 9.97 9.37
N LEU A 129 6.00 10.08 9.84
CA LEU A 129 4.82 9.90 9.00
C LEU A 129 4.80 10.93 7.85
N LEU A 130 5.21 12.17 8.13
CA LEU A 130 5.29 13.21 7.11
C LEU A 130 6.38 12.90 6.10
N ALA A 131 7.57 12.50 6.57
CA ALA A 131 8.69 12.16 5.72
C ALA A 131 8.34 11.02 4.77
N TYR A 132 7.68 10.00 5.30
CA TYR A 132 7.15 8.90 4.51
C TYR A 132 6.15 9.38 3.44
N PHE A 133 5.17 10.19 3.85
CA PHE A 133 4.17 10.72 2.93
C PHE A 133 4.78 11.59 1.82
N LEU A 134 5.74 12.47 2.14
CA LEU A 134 6.34 13.35 1.15
C LEU A 134 7.16 12.56 0.12
N ARG A 135 7.86 11.52 0.55
CA ARG A 135 8.72 10.67 -0.30
C ARG A 135 7.88 9.74 -1.19
N PHE A 136 6.94 9.01 -0.61
CA PHE A 136 6.20 7.95 -1.30
C PHE A 136 4.82 8.36 -1.81
N GLY A 137 4.24 9.42 -1.25
CA GLY A 137 2.91 9.89 -1.62
C GLY A 137 1.74 9.16 -0.99
N LEU A 138 2.05 8.20 -0.14
CA LEU A 138 1.11 7.37 0.59
C LEU A 138 1.50 7.43 2.05
N LEU A 139 0.55 7.26 2.96
CA LEU A 139 0.85 7.03 4.36
C LEU A 139 0.96 5.53 4.62
N PRO A 140 1.72 5.11 5.65
CA PRO A 140 1.71 3.72 6.09
C PRO A 140 0.29 3.33 6.53
N SER A 141 -0.10 2.07 6.34
CA SER A 141 -1.44 1.57 6.68
C SER A 141 -1.84 1.82 8.15
N GLN A 142 -0.86 1.78 9.05
CA GLN A 142 -1.02 2.04 10.47
C GLN A 142 -1.24 3.52 10.84
N ALA A 143 -1.07 4.45 9.89
CA ALA A 143 -1.28 5.87 10.15
C ALA A 143 -2.79 6.18 10.11
N GLN A 144 -3.39 6.48 11.26
CA GLN A 144 -4.79 6.89 11.40
C GLN A 144 -5.06 8.33 10.91
N VAL A 145 -4.45 8.72 9.79
CA VAL A 145 -4.68 10.04 9.18
C VAL A 145 -5.74 9.85 8.09
N ALA A 146 -7.00 9.80 8.52
CA ALA A 146 -8.12 9.38 7.67
C ALA A 146 -8.49 10.38 6.54
N ASN A 147 -7.89 11.58 6.51
CA ASN A 147 -8.25 12.62 5.55
C ASN A 147 -7.12 13.61 5.26
N ARG A 148 -7.31 14.42 4.19
CA ARG A 148 -6.37 15.47 3.76
C ARG A 148 -6.06 16.46 4.89
N SER A 149 -7.06 16.84 5.68
CA SER A 149 -6.86 17.73 6.83
C SER A 149 -5.93 17.15 7.89
N GLY A 150 -5.89 15.82 8.05
CA GLY A 150 -4.97 15.17 8.95
C GLY A 150 -3.53 15.26 8.47
N ILE A 151 -3.29 15.17 7.16
CA ILE A 151 -1.95 15.32 6.56
C ILE A 151 -1.49 16.78 6.67
N ASP A 152 -2.39 17.75 6.46
CA ASP A 152 -2.10 19.17 6.67
C ASP A 152 -1.70 19.44 8.13
N ARG A 153 -2.43 18.85 9.09
CA ARG A 153 -2.10 18.92 10.53
C ARG A 153 -0.77 18.25 10.84
N LEU A 154 -0.47 17.10 10.22
CA LEU A 154 0.79 16.39 10.38
C LEU A 154 1.98 17.25 9.91
N LEU A 155 1.84 17.89 8.74
CA LEU A 155 2.85 18.81 8.21
C LEU A 155 3.05 20.01 9.13
N GLN A 156 1.95 20.63 9.61
CA GLN A 156 2.03 21.73 10.58
C GLN A 156 2.69 21.31 11.89
N ALA A 157 2.30 20.17 12.45
CA ALA A 157 2.85 19.65 13.70
C ALA A 157 4.34 19.35 13.55
N ALA A 158 4.76 18.68 12.47
CA ALA A 158 6.16 18.38 12.21
C ALA A 158 6.99 19.64 11.92
N ALA A 159 6.49 20.59 11.13
CA ALA A 159 7.17 21.85 10.87
C ALA A 159 7.32 22.70 12.14
N ARG A 160 6.30 22.66 13.03
CA ARG A 160 6.37 23.31 14.34
C ARG A 160 7.28 22.59 15.29
N ALA A 161 7.30 21.25 15.33
CA ALA A 161 8.04 20.44 16.29
C ALA A 161 9.51 20.22 15.91
N GLU A 162 9.81 20.07 14.63
CA GLU A 162 11.13 19.66 14.15
C GLU A 162 11.49 20.38 12.84
N PRO A 163 11.51 21.74 12.83
CA PRO A 163 11.66 22.51 11.59
C PRO A 163 12.94 22.16 10.82
N GLN A 164 14.06 21.97 11.52
CA GLN A 164 15.34 21.64 10.89
C GLN A 164 15.30 20.29 10.16
N ARG A 165 14.59 19.28 10.70
CA ARG A 165 14.45 17.97 10.04
C ARG A 165 13.56 18.05 8.82
N VAL A 166 12.47 18.82 8.88
CA VAL A 166 11.60 19.07 7.71
C VAL A 166 12.39 19.79 6.62
N ALA A 167 13.19 20.80 6.98
CA ALA A 167 14.04 21.49 6.03
C ALA A 167 15.09 20.57 5.42
N ALA A 168 15.75 19.73 6.23
CA ALA A 168 16.72 18.75 5.75
C ALA A 168 16.10 17.74 4.80
N LEU A 169 14.90 17.23 5.10
CA LEU A 169 14.15 16.32 4.22
C LEU A 169 13.89 16.96 2.85
N ILE A 170 13.43 18.21 2.83
CA ILE A 170 13.15 18.91 1.56
C ILE A 170 14.44 19.20 0.77
N ARG A 171 15.54 19.57 1.46
CA ARG A 171 16.83 19.83 0.81
C ARG A 171 17.50 18.57 0.29
N ALA A 172 17.34 17.43 0.98
CA ALA A 172 17.97 16.16 0.58
C ALA A 172 17.50 15.69 -0.81
N ASP A 173 16.24 15.96 -1.16
CA ASP A 173 15.66 15.67 -2.48
C ASP A 173 15.95 16.77 -3.52
N GLY A 174 16.52 17.89 -3.08
CA GLY A 174 16.64 19.12 -3.84
C GLY A 174 15.33 19.90 -3.94
N VAL A 175 15.45 21.19 -4.22
CA VAL A 175 14.33 22.13 -4.38
C VAL A 175 13.42 21.64 -5.53
N GLY A 176 13.97 21.05 -6.60
CA GLY A 176 13.19 20.42 -7.68
C GLY A 176 12.73 18.97 -7.43
N GLY A 177 13.01 18.38 -6.27
CA GLY A 177 12.77 16.96 -5.99
C GLY A 177 11.31 16.56 -5.82
N ALA A 178 11.07 15.25 -5.78
CA ALA A 178 9.73 14.69 -5.61
C ALA A 178 9.05 15.17 -4.32
N THR A 179 9.82 15.27 -3.24
CA THR A 179 9.37 15.79 -1.93
C THR A 179 8.85 17.23 -2.06
N ALA A 180 9.62 18.13 -2.66
CA ALA A 180 9.24 19.53 -2.84
C ALA A 180 8.06 19.71 -3.81
N ALA A 181 8.06 18.97 -4.92
CA ALA A 181 6.96 18.96 -5.88
C ALA A 181 5.65 18.48 -5.25
N ARG A 182 5.71 17.45 -4.41
CA ARG A 182 4.54 16.93 -3.69
C ARG A 182 4.05 17.93 -2.65
N LEU A 183 4.96 18.55 -1.92
CA LEU A 183 4.64 19.59 -0.94
C LEU A 183 3.92 20.77 -1.61
N ALA A 184 4.40 21.20 -2.78
CA ALA A 184 3.77 22.23 -3.59
C ALA A 184 2.38 21.82 -4.10
N LYS A 185 2.22 20.59 -4.62
CA LYS A 185 1.00 20.12 -5.27
C LYS A 185 -0.12 19.77 -4.28
N GLN A 186 0.21 19.13 -3.16
CA GLN A 186 -0.79 18.49 -2.30
C GLN A 186 -1.26 19.38 -1.15
N PHE A 187 -0.43 20.33 -0.69
CA PHE A 187 -0.76 21.20 0.44
C PHE A 187 -1.29 22.57 -0.01
N PRO A 188 -2.12 23.24 0.80
CA PRO A 188 -2.57 24.61 0.51
C PRO A 188 -1.39 25.57 0.34
N GLU A 189 -1.46 26.50 -0.62
CA GLU A 189 -0.36 27.45 -0.89
C GLU A 189 0.02 28.29 0.34
N VAL A 190 -0.98 28.67 1.14
CA VAL A 190 -0.75 29.41 2.39
C VAL A 190 0.14 28.61 3.34
N LEU A 191 -0.12 27.30 3.48
CA LEU A 191 0.65 26.42 4.35
C LEU A 191 2.08 26.22 3.82
N VAL A 192 2.23 26.00 2.50
CA VAL A 192 3.55 25.89 1.86
C VAL A 192 4.38 27.16 2.07
N ARG A 193 3.76 28.35 1.91
CA ARG A 193 4.44 29.64 2.15
C ARG A 193 4.85 29.82 3.62
N GLN A 194 3.97 29.47 4.56
CA GLN A 194 4.27 29.56 5.99
C GLN A 194 5.46 28.66 6.36
N ILE A 195 5.49 27.44 5.85
CA ILE A 195 6.57 26.48 6.11
C ILE A 195 7.85 26.92 5.41
N ALA A 196 7.77 27.34 4.16
CA ALA A 196 8.93 27.88 3.43
C ALA A 196 9.58 29.04 4.18
N ALA A 197 8.79 29.98 4.70
CA ALA A 197 9.28 31.09 5.51
C ALA A 197 9.88 30.60 6.84
N ALA A 198 9.20 29.69 7.55
CA ALA A 198 9.67 29.16 8.83
C ALA A 198 10.98 28.34 8.70
N LEU A 199 11.22 27.75 7.54
CA LEU A 199 12.38 26.89 7.26
C LEU A 199 13.53 27.61 6.53
N GLY A 200 13.35 28.88 6.16
CA GLY A 200 14.31 29.62 5.33
C GLY A 200 14.48 29.02 3.93
N LEU A 201 13.38 28.54 3.33
CA LEU A 201 13.34 27.93 2.00
C LEU A 201 12.55 28.84 1.03
N GLU A 202 13.05 30.05 0.79
CA GLU A 202 12.35 31.08 0.00
C GLU A 202 12.07 30.66 -1.46
N GLU A 203 12.75 29.62 -1.94
CA GLU A 203 12.62 29.09 -3.31
C GLU A 203 11.39 28.16 -3.49
N LEU A 204 10.85 27.57 -2.42
CA LEU A 204 9.70 26.65 -2.50
C LEU A 204 8.43 27.25 -3.13
N PRO A 205 8.01 28.48 -2.80
CA PRO A 205 6.86 29.13 -3.43
C PRO A 205 7.06 29.39 -4.93
N ALA A 206 8.32 29.51 -5.40
CA ALA A 206 8.61 29.64 -6.82
C ALA A 206 8.30 28.33 -7.57
N ILE A 207 8.60 27.18 -6.95
CA ILE A 207 8.30 25.85 -7.51
C ILE A 207 6.80 25.61 -7.65
N LYS A 208 6.01 26.06 -6.66
CA LYS A 208 4.56 25.93 -6.77
C LYS A 208 3.99 26.76 -7.93
N ARG A 209 4.56 27.93 -8.18
CA ARG A 209 4.20 28.78 -9.32
C ARG A 209 4.61 28.13 -10.65
N THR A 210 5.81 27.56 -10.75
CA THR A 210 6.25 26.87 -11.97
C THR A 210 5.48 25.56 -12.19
N ALA A 211 5.19 24.79 -11.15
CA ALA A 211 4.35 23.58 -11.24
C ALA A 211 2.91 23.90 -11.66
N ALA A 212 2.35 25.03 -11.22
CA ALA A 212 1.04 25.50 -11.66
C ALA A 212 1.04 25.94 -13.14
N LEU A 213 2.13 26.55 -13.62
CA LEU A 213 2.28 26.95 -15.02
C LEU A 213 2.49 25.77 -15.97
N VAL A 214 3.20 24.72 -15.53
CA VAL A 214 3.41 23.49 -16.32
C VAL A 214 2.16 22.61 -16.37
N GLY A 215 1.28 22.72 -15.38
CA GLY A 215 0.00 21.99 -15.33
C GLY A 215 -1.19 22.69 -16.00
N ALA A 216 -1.03 23.93 -16.48
CA ALA A 216 -2.10 24.66 -17.15
C ALA A 216 -2.15 24.28 -18.65
N PRO A 217 -3.32 23.89 -19.20
CA PRO A 217 -3.42 23.61 -20.63
C PRO A 217 -3.10 24.88 -21.41
N ALA A 218 -2.11 24.81 -22.30
CA ALA A 218 -1.74 25.89 -23.19
C ALA A 218 -2.94 26.26 -24.08
N ALA A 219 -3.60 27.37 -23.77
CA ALA A 219 -4.63 27.95 -24.63
C ALA A 219 -3.97 28.42 -25.94
N HIS A 220 -4.09 27.59 -26.99
CA HIS A 220 -3.64 27.94 -28.33
C HIS A 220 -4.55 29.05 -28.88
N SER A 221 -4.10 30.30 -28.80
CA SER A 221 -4.67 31.39 -29.59
C SER A 221 -4.23 31.25 -31.04
N HIS A 222 -5.05 30.59 -31.84
CA HIS A 222 -4.98 30.72 -33.30
C HIS A 222 -5.60 32.06 -33.71
N GLN A 223 -4.75 33.07 -33.93
CA GLN A 223 -5.13 34.21 -34.77
C GLN A 223 -4.88 33.82 -36.23
N ALA A 224 -5.98 33.67 -36.97
CA ALA A 224 -6.00 33.42 -38.39
C ALA A 224 -5.68 34.70 -39.18
N THR A 225 -4.62 34.65 -40.00
CA THR A 225 -4.43 35.54 -41.15
C THR A 225 -5.11 34.92 -42.36
N ALA A 226 -6.15 35.58 -42.87
CA ALA A 226 -6.81 35.26 -44.14
C ALA A 226 -6.24 36.11 -45.29
N ARG A 227 -6.04 35.45 -46.44
CA ARG A 227 -5.98 35.92 -47.86
C ARG A 227 -5.08 34.90 -48.61
N THR A 228 -5.41 34.31 -49.76
CA THR A 228 -6.22 34.71 -50.93
C THR A 228 -6.35 33.50 -51.89
N GLY A 229 -7.43 33.45 -52.68
CA GLY A 229 -7.56 32.74 -53.97
C GLY A 229 -7.91 31.25 -53.86
N GLY A 230 -8.94 30.68 -54.50
CA GLY A 230 -9.78 31.13 -55.60
C GLY A 230 -9.39 30.43 -56.91
N ALA A 231 -9.99 29.27 -57.22
CA ALA A 231 -10.29 28.80 -58.59
C ALA A 231 -11.09 27.48 -58.55
N ALA A 232 -12.00 27.35 -59.51
CA ALA A 232 -13.05 26.35 -59.65
C ALA A 232 -12.63 25.11 -60.47
N GLY A 233 -13.47 24.06 -60.42
CA GLY A 233 -13.47 22.85 -61.26
C GLY A 233 -13.97 21.65 -60.46
N ASP A 234 -15.28 21.41 -60.33
CA ASP A 234 -16.23 20.81 -61.29
C ASP A 234 -16.20 19.26 -61.34
N ALA A 235 -17.43 18.72 -61.29
CA ALA A 235 -17.91 17.37 -61.60
C ALA A 235 -17.43 16.14 -60.80
N GLY A 236 -18.41 15.37 -60.29
CA GLY A 236 -18.24 13.92 -60.07
C GLY A 236 -19.08 13.32 -58.93
N ALA A 237 -20.33 12.96 -59.23
CA ALA A 237 -21.22 12.21 -58.36
C ALA A 237 -20.72 10.78 -58.04
N VAL A 238 -21.30 10.20 -56.98
CA VAL A 238 -21.66 8.77 -56.76
C VAL A 238 -21.21 8.22 -55.39
N LEU A 239 -22.22 7.74 -54.64
CA LEU A 239 -22.24 6.92 -53.41
C LEU A 239 -22.52 7.61 -52.06
N ALA A 240 -23.82 7.71 -51.78
CA ALA A 240 -24.37 7.52 -50.46
C ALA A 240 -24.14 6.06 -50.00
N HIS A 241 -23.34 5.88 -48.95
CA HIS A 241 -23.41 4.86 -47.89
C HIS A 241 -22.03 4.72 -47.23
N SER A 242 -21.69 5.64 -46.32
CA SER A 242 -20.64 5.48 -45.31
C SER A 242 -20.66 6.66 -44.34
N ALA A 243 -21.49 6.59 -43.29
CA ALA A 243 -21.55 7.61 -42.24
C ALA A 243 -21.44 7.03 -40.81
N GLU A 244 -20.97 5.79 -40.64
CA GLU A 244 -20.96 5.16 -39.29
C GLU A 244 -19.66 4.41 -38.94
N ALA A 245 -18.54 4.68 -39.61
CA ALA A 245 -17.29 3.95 -39.38
C ALA A 245 -16.00 4.80 -39.34
N ALA A 246 -16.09 6.12 -39.11
CA ALA A 246 -14.92 7.02 -39.18
C ALA A 246 -14.42 7.61 -37.85
N ASP A 247 -14.92 7.16 -36.69
CA ASP A 247 -14.52 7.71 -35.39
C ASP A 247 -13.65 6.78 -34.51
N LEU A 248 -13.09 5.72 -35.10
CA LEU A 248 -12.12 4.84 -34.45
C LEU A 248 -10.69 5.23 -34.86
N ARG A 249 -10.24 6.40 -34.41
CA ARG A 249 -8.80 6.67 -34.28
C ARG A 249 -8.40 6.60 -32.80
N VAL A 250 -7.50 5.66 -32.54
CA VAL A 250 -6.78 5.47 -31.28
C VAL A 250 -6.07 6.77 -30.90
N GLY A 251 -6.38 7.32 -29.73
CA GLY A 251 -5.55 8.33 -29.06
C GLY A 251 -6.26 9.56 -28.48
N ALA A 252 -7.56 9.76 -28.67
CA ALA A 252 -8.27 10.87 -28.02
C ALA A 252 -8.74 10.47 -26.61
N VAL A 253 -8.11 11.05 -25.57
CA VAL A 253 -8.61 10.95 -24.19
C VAL A 253 -10.00 11.57 -24.16
N PRO A 254 -11.05 10.83 -23.75
CA PRO A 254 -12.40 11.36 -23.68
C PRO A 254 -12.53 12.31 -22.48
N SER A 255 -12.17 13.58 -22.66
CA SER A 255 -12.47 14.65 -21.70
C SER A 255 -13.85 15.29 -21.91
N SER A 256 -14.66 14.75 -22.83
CA SER A 256 -16.01 15.23 -23.11
C SER A 256 -17.06 14.42 -22.35
N ALA A 257 -18.17 15.08 -21.98
CA ALA A 257 -19.32 14.45 -21.32
C ALA A 257 -19.83 13.19 -22.05
N ASN A 258 -19.69 13.15 -23.39
CA ASN A 258 -20.04 12.00 -24.22
C ASN A 258 -19.20 10.75 -23.91
N GLY A 259 -17.94 10.92 -23.51
CA GLY A 259 -17.05 9.81 -23.19
C GLY A 259 -17.40 9.12 -21.87
N LEU A 260 -17.66 9.90 -20.83
CA LEU A 260 -18.18 9.39 -19.55
C LEU A 260 -19.50 8.65 -19.74
N ASP A 261 -20.41 9.18 -20.57
CA ASP A 261 -21.67 8.51 -20.89
C ASP A 261 -21.49 7.18 -21.63
N GLN A 262 -20.54 7.10 -22.56
CA GLN A 262 -20.21 5.84 -23.24
C GLN A 262 -19.59 4.82 -22.27
N MET A 263 -18.73 5.27 -21.36
CA MET A 263 -18.09 4.41 -20.37
C MET A 263 -19.09 3.91 -19.33
N ARG A 264 -20.01 4.78 -18.88
CA ARG A 264 -21.16 4.40 -18.05
C ARG A 264 -22.01 3.33 -18.73
N ARG A 265 -22.41 3.55 -19.99
CA ARG A 265 -23.19 2.55 -20.75
C ARG A 265 -22.42 1.24 -20.89
N ALA A 266 -21.12 1.27 -21.15
CA ALA A 266 -20.31 0.05 -21.27
C ALA A 266 -20.25 -0.75 -19.96
N LEU A 267 -20.14 -0.08 -18.81
CA LEU A 267 -20.24 -0.69 -17.48
C LEU A 267 -21.65 -1.26 -17.24
N GLU A 268 -22.69 -0.53 -17.65
CA GLU A 268 -24.09 -0.94 -17.51
C GLU A 268 -24.52 -2.05 -18.49
N HIS A 269 -23.72 -2.33 -19.52
CA HIS A 269 -23.95 -3.45 -20.45
C HIS A 269 -22.90 -4.56 -20.33
N GLY A 270 -21.99 -4.48 -19.35
CA GLY A 270 -21.06 -5.56 -19.01
C GLY A 270 -19.98 -5.83 -20.06
N GLN A 271 -19.39 -4.79 -20.66
CA GLN A 271 -18.33 -4.93 -21.67
C GLN A 271 -16.92 -5.01 -21.02
N PRO A 272 -16.28 -6.19 -20.93
CA PRO A 272 -15.05 -6.38 -20.16
C PRO A 272 -13.84 -5.61 -20.72
N GLN A 273 -13.70 -5.53 -22.04
CA GLN A 273 -12.58 -4.82 -22.69
C GLN A 273 -12.57 -3.32 -22.36
N ARG A 274 -13.76 -2.70 -22.21
CA ARG A 274 -13.87 -1.28 -21.84
C ARG A 274 -13.64 -1.04 -20.35
N LEU A 275 -13.85 -2.05 -19.51
CA LEU A 275 -13.57 -1.99 -18.08
C LEU A 275 -12.05 -1.92 -17.84
N GLU A 276 -11.26 -2.72 -18.54
CA GLU A 276 -9.78 -2.64 -18.47
C GLU A 276 -9.25 -1.26 -18.90
N GLU A 277 -9.77 -0.73 -20.01
CA GLU A 277 -9.44 0.62 -20.48
C GLU A 277 -9.76 1.68 -19.42
N LEU A 278 -10.96 1.61 -18.84
CA LEU A 278 -11.40 2.50 -17.78
C LEU A 278 -10.50 2.41 -16.54
N LEU A 279 -10.12 1.20 -16.12
CA LEU A 279 -9.23 1.01 -14.97
C LEU A 279 -7.88 1.68 -15.21
N ARG A 280 -7.34 1.54 -16.42
CA ARG A 280 -6.10 2.20 -16.82
C ARG A 280 -6.23 3.73 -16.79
N GLN A 281 -7.38 4.26 -17.23
CA GLN A 281 -7.67 5.69 -17.21
C GLN A 281 -7.91 6.25 -15.79
N LEU A 282 -8.52 5.47 -14.91
CA LEU A 282 -8.69 5.82 -13.50
C LEU A 282 -7.34 5.82 -12.77
N GLN A 283 -6.48 4.83 -13.05
CA GLN A 283 -5.13 4.74 -12.49
C GLN A 283 -4.21 5.85 -13.01
N SER A 284 -4.35 6.26 -14.28
CA SER A 284 -3.59 7.38 -14.84
C SER A 284 -4.11 8.76 -14.40
N GLY A 285 -5.30 8.80 -13.78
CA GLY A 285 -5.97 10.04 -13.40
C GLY A 285 -6.57 10.81 -14.59
N ALA A 286 -6.66 10.19 -15.77
CA ALA A 286 -7.28 10.78 -16.96
C ALA A 286 -8.79 10.99 -16.78
N VAL A 287 -9.42 10.19 -15.91
CA VAL A 287 -10.82 10.32 -15.52
C VAL A 287 -10.90 10.58 -14.02
N ALA A 288 -11.63 11.62 -13.63
CA ALA A 288 -11.89 11.91 -12.23
C ALA A 288 -12.82 10.81 -11.65
N LEU A 289 -12.29 10.02 -10.72
CA LEU A 289 -13.02 8.92 -10.09
C LEU A 289 -14.33 9.38 -9.44
N ALA A 290 -14.34 10.58 -8.84
CA ALA A 290 -15.52 11.13 -8.18
C ALA A 290 -16.70 11.29 -9.16
N ASP A 291 -16.47 11.91 -10.31
CA ASP A 291 -17.52 12.17 -11.31
C ASP A 291 -18.09 10.87 -11.88
N LEU A 292 -17.20 9.92 -12.19
CA LEU A 292 -17.62 8.60 -12.67
C LEU A 292 -18.45 7.88 -11.62
N VAL A 293 -17.95 7.76 -10.39
CA VAL A 293 -18.61 7.00 -9.32
C VAL A 293 -19.94 7.65 -8.93
N ASP A 294 -20.04 8.98 -8.96
CA ASP A 294 -21.28 9.68 -8.66
C ASP A 294 -22.33 9.51 -9.76
N SER A 295 -21.91 9.25 -11.01
CA SER A 295 -22.82 9.02 -12.14
C SER A 295 -23.34 7.58 -12.29
N LEU A 296 -22.73 6.61 -11.59
CA LEU A 296 -23.06 5.20 -11.71
C LEU A 296 -24.29 4.80 -10.89
N SER A 297 -25.08 3.88 -11.44
CA SER A 297 -26.08 3.11 -10.70
C SER A 297 -25.41 2.08 -9.77
N THR A 298 -26.12 1.57 -8.76
CA THR A 298 -25.60 0.53 -7.85
C THR A 298 -25.11 -0.71 -8.61
N ALA A 299 -25.80 -1.10 -9.68
CA ALA A 299 -25.35 -2.18 -10.56
C ALA A 299 -24.04 -1.82 -11.30
N GLY A 300 -23.89 -0.56 -11.71
CA GLY A 300 -22.65 -0.02 -12.25
C GLY A 300 -21.49 -0.06 -11.24
N HIS A 301 -21.74 0.31 -9.97
CA HIS A 301 -20.75 0.19 -8.90
C HIS A 301 -20.29 -1.24 -8.68
N ARG A 302 -21.23 -2.20 -8.57
CA ARG A 302 -20.91 -3.62 -8.40
C ARG A 302 -20.03 -4.15 -9.52
N ARG A 303 -20.31 -3.78 -10.77
CA ARG A 303 -19.52 -4.21 -11.93
C ARG A 303 -18.14 -3.57 -11.97
N LEU A 304 -18.06 -2.27 -11.67
CA LEU A 304 -16.78 -1.57 -11.57
C LEU A 304 -15.92 -2.21 -10.47
N LEU A 305 -16.49 -2.44 -9.29
CA LEU A 305 -15.84 -3.14 -8.19
C LEU A 305 -15.37 -4.53 -8.63
N ALA A 306 -16.22 -5.31 -9.30
CA ALA A 306 -15.87 -6.65 -9.75
C ALA A 306 -14.67 -6.65 -10.71
N GLY A 307 -14.61 -5.67 -11.60
CA GLY A 307 -13.46 -5.43 -12.49
C GLY A 307 -12.19 -5.06 -11.74
N ILE A 308 -12.28 -4.11 -10.79
CA ILE A 308 -11.14 -3.68 -9.97
C ILE A 308 -10.57 -4.88 -9.20
N VAL A 309 -11.44 -5.65 -8.52
CA VAL A 309 -11.01 -6.82 -7.75
C VAL A 309 -10.39 -7.87 -8.66
N ALA A 310 -11.00 -8.16 -9.81
CA ALA A 310 -10.45 -9.12 -10.76
C ALA A 310 -9.07 -8.70 -11.30
N ALA A 311 -8.83 -7.40 -11.49
CA ALA A 311 -7.54 -6.87 -11.91
C ALA A 311 -6.50 -6.84 -10.78
N ALA A 312 -6.93 -6.69 -9.52
CA ALA A 312 -6.05 -6.58 -8.36
C ALA A 312 -5.64 -7.93 -7.75
N THR A 313 -6.47 -8.98 -7.92
CA THR A 313 -6.21 -10.31 -7.35
C THR A 313 -5.63 -11.25 -8.40
N LEU A 314 -4.49 -11.88 -8.10
CA LEU A 314 -3.90 -12.91 -8.96
C LEU A 314 -4.67 -14.25 -8.91
N ASP A 315 -5.41 -14.49 -7.83
CA ASP A 315 -6.24 -15.68 -7.66
C ASP A 315 -7.73 -15.33 -7.85
N ALA A 316 -8.36 -15.99 -8.82
CA ALA A 316 -9.77 -15.82 -9.12
C ALA A 316 -10.68 -16.27 -7.96
N GLY A 317 -10.22 -17.23 -7.14
CA GLY A 317 -10.92 -17.72 -5.95
C GLY A 317 -11.02 -16.64 -4.88
N ALA A 318 -9.87 -16.12 -4.43
CA ALA A 318 -9.77 -15.03 -3.47
C ALA A 318 -10.56 -13.78 -3.92
N GLY A 319 -10.47 -13.42 -5.21
CA GLY A 319 -11.25 -12.32 -5.76
C GLY A 319 -12.77 -12.54 -5.69
N ALA A 320 -13.24 -13.77 -5.89
CA ALA A 320 -14.65 -14.11 -5.77
C ALA A 320 -15.15 -14.08 -4.31
N GLU A 321 -14.33 -14.56 -3.37
CA GLU A 321 -14.66 -14.53 -1.94
C GLU A 321 -14.74 -13.10 -1.40
N LEU A 322 -13.76 -12.25 -1.75
CA LEU A 322 -13.77 -10.83 -1.38
C LEU A 322 -15.03 -10.11 -1.91
N ARG A 323 -15.42 -10.35 -3.16
CA ARG A 323 -16.66 -9.77 -3.72
C ARG A 323 -17.90 -10.21 -2.94
N ARG A 324 -18.00 -11.51 -2.59
CA ARG A 324 -19.12 -12.02 -1.77
C ARG A 324 -19.13 -11.41 -0.37
N ALA A 325 -17.96 -11.16 0.22
CA ALA A 325 -17.86 -10.47 1.51
C ALA A 325 -18.36 -9.03 1.40
N ILE A 326 -17.87 -8.26 0.40
CA ILE A 326 -18.29 -6.89 0.17
C ILE A 326 -19.80 -6.80 -0.10
N ASP A 327 -20.35 -7.70 -0.92
CA ASP A 327 -21.79 -7.74 -1.23
C ASP A 327 -22.66 -8.02 0.02
N ARG A 328 -22.19 -8.87 0.94
CA ARG A 328 -22.88 -9.11 2.22
C ARG A 328 -22.93 -7.86 3.09
N TYR A 329 -21.82 -7.13 3.21
CA TYR A 329 -21.77 -5.89 3.98
C TYR A 329 -22.54 -4.75 3.30
N ALA A 330 -22.55 -4.70 1.97
CA ALA A 330 -23.33 -3.72 1.21
C ALA A 330 -24.83 -3.83 1.50
N GLN A 331 -25.34 -5.06 1.68
CA GLN A 331 -26.74 -5.32 2.05
C GLN A 331 -27.08 -4.90 3.49
N GLN A 332 -26.08 -4.77 4.36
CA GLN A 332 -26.24 -4.34 5.75
C GLN A 332 -26.02 -2.84 5.93
N ALA A 333 -25.46 -2.15 4.93
CA ALA A 333 -25.23 -0.72 4.94
C ALA A 333 -26.54 0.06 4.76
N GLY A 334 -26.69 1.20 5.44
CA GLY A 334 -27.85 2.09 5.29
C GLY A 334 -27.99 2.67 3.87
N SER A 335 -26.88 2.85 3.16
CA SER A 335 -26.84 3.21 1.75
C SER A 335 -25.85 2.31 1.00
N GLU A 336 -26.38 1.35 0.26
CA GLU A 336 -25.60 0.42 -0.58
C GLU A 336 -24.72 1.18 -1.59
N ARG A 337 -25.24 2.28 -2.14
CA ARG A 337 -24.53 3.13 -3.11
C ARG A 337 -23.31 3.82 -2.48
N ASP A 338 -23.47 4.43 -1.31
CA ASP A 338 -22.38 5.14 -0.63
C ASP A 338 -21.33 4.16 -0.12
N PHE A 339 -21.76 2.98 0.31
CA PHE A 339 -20.88 1.88 0.67
C PHE A 339 -19.96 1.50 -0.50
N TYR A 340 -20.52 1.13 -1.67
CA TYR A 340 -19.69 0.77 -2.82
C TYR A 340 -18.81 1.93 -3.31
N ARG A 341 -19.32 3.16 -3.29
CA ARG A 341 -18.54 4.36 -3.64
C ARG A 341 -17.28 4.49 -2.79
N GLN A 342 -17.39 4.30 -1.48
CA GLN A 342 -16.25 4.35 -0.57
C GLN A 342 -15.26 3.21 -0.84
N ILE A 343 -15.75 1.98 -1.03
CA ILE A 343 -14.90 0.81 -1.33
C ILE A 343 -14.11 1.04 -2.63
N ILE A 344 -14.77 1.46 -3.71
CA ILE A 344 -14.15 1.72 -5.01
C ILE A 344 -13.11 2.84 -4.90
N ALA A 345 -13.43 3.92 -4.19
CA ALA A 345 -12.50 5.03 -3.98
C ALA A 345 -11.21 4.60 -3.27
N ARG A 346 -11.31 3.70 -2.28
CA ARG A 346 -10.15 3.16 -1.56
C ARG A 346 -9.34 2.18 -2.40
N LEU A 347 -10.01 1.26 -3.11
CA LEU A 347 -9.33 0.30 -4.00
C LEU A 347 -8.49 1.00 -5.07
N VAL A 348 -9.04 2.01 -5.74
CA VAL A 348 -8.33 2.74 -6.80
C VAL A 348 -7.12 3.49 -6.26
N ARG A 349 -7.13 3.89 -4.98
CA ARG A 349 -5.99 4.54 -4.31
C ARG A 349 -4.99 3.56 -3.68
N GLY A 350 -5.27 2.26 -3.70
CA GLY A 350 -4.46 1.25 -3.00
C GLY A 350 -4.51 1.39 -1.48
N GLU A 351 -5.59 1.94 -0.92
CA GLU A 351 -5.78 2.04 0.52
C GLU A 351 -6.30 0.71 1.09
N LEU A 352 -5.95 0.39 2.35
CA LEU A 352 -6.55 -0.74 3.06
C LEU A 352 -8.05 -0.52 3.28
N ILE A 353 -8.80 -1.61 3.14
CA ILE A 353 -10.26 -1.59 3.13
C ILE A 353 -10.75 -2.36 4.33
N ASP A 354 -11.23 -1.61 5.31
CA ASP A 354 -12.04 -2.16 6.38
C ASP A 354 -13.51 -2.12 5.95
N VAL A 355 -13.98 -3.26 5.44
CA VAL A 355 -15.33 -3.40 4.85
C VAL A 355 -16.40 -3.18 5.92
N GLU A 356 -16.16 -3.64 7.16
CA GLU A 356 -17.11 -3.50 8.27
C GLU A 356 -17.21 -2.04 8.74
N ALA A 357 -16.08 -1.35 8.91
CA ALA A 357 -16.09 0.06 9.31
C ALA A 357 -16.78 0.95 8.27
N ILE A 358 -16.64 0.64 6.98
CA ILE A 358 -17.31 1.39 5.90
C ILE A 358 -18.82 1.10 5.91
N ALA A 359 -19.24 -0.14 6.17
CA ALA A 359 -20.65 -0.50 6.32
C ALA A 359 -21.28 0.24 7.51
N ALA A 360 -20.61 0.22 8.67
CA ALA A 360 -21.08 0.89 9.89
C ALA A 360 -21.28 2.39 9.68
N ARG A 361 -20.32 3.08 9.05
CA ARG A 361 -20.43 4.52 8.74
C ARG A 361 -21.53 4.83 7.74
N SER A 362 -21.74 3.95 6.78
CA SER A 362 -22.80 4.12 5.76
C SER A 362 -24.21 3.86 6.33
N SER A 363 -24.30 3.32 7.55
CA SER A 363 -25.54 3.10 8.29
C SER A 363 -25.90 4.22 9.26
N GLU A 364 -24.99 5.16 9.53
CA GLU A 364 -25.31 6.33 10.34
C GLU A 364 -26.19 7.30 9.52
N PRO A 365 -27.43 7.60 9.97
CA PRO A 365 -28.27 8.55 9.27
C PRO A 365 -27.60 9.92 9.25
N ASP A 366 -27.63 10.56 8.07
CA ASP A 366 -26.93 11.76 7.61
C ASP A 366 -26.99 12.98 8.57
N ARG A 367 -26.34 12.88 9.74
CA ARG A 367 -26.23 13.94 10.76
C ARG A 367 -25.02 14.86 10.54
N GLN A 368 -24.21 14.58 9.52
CA GLN A 368 -22.93 15.25 9.28
C GLN A 368 -23.03 16.56 8.50
N SER A 369 -24.23 16.94 8.04
CA SER A 369 -24.47 18.17 7.28
C SER A 369 -24.66 19.44 8.14
N ASP A 370 -24.77 19.36 9.48
CA ASP A 370 -25.11 20.53 10.34
C ASP A 370 -24.05 20.93 11.40
N ALA A 371 -22.99 20.13 11.60
CA ALA A 371 -22.05 20.34 12.72
C ALA A 371 -20.82 21.26 12.42
N GLY A 372 -20.73 21.85 11.22
CA GLY A 372 -19.48 22.47 10.72
C GLY A 372 -19.11 23.89 11.17
N ARG A 373 -19.67 24.47 12.26
CA ARG A 373 -19.54 25.93 12.50
C ARG A 373 -18.90 26.46 13.78
N ARG A 374 -18.48 25.66 14.77
CA ARG A 374 -17.85 26.22 15.98
C ARG A 374 -16.83 25.27 16.59
N SER A 375 -15.54 25.56 16.45
CA SER A 375 -14.66 25.82 17.60
C SER A 375 -13.22 26.01 17.12
N GLY A 376 -12.63 27.15 17.47
CA GLY A 376 -11.20 27.35 17.50
C GLY A 376 -10.85 27.91 18.87
N VAL A 377 -9.75 27.44 19.48
CA VAL A 377 -8.80 28.17 20.35
C VAL A 377 -7.81 27.15 20.97
N GLN A 378 -6.56 27.24 20.50
CA GLN A 378 -5.28 27.38 21.23
C GLN A 378 -4.96 26.49 22.46
N VAL A 379 -3.92 25.64 22.34
CA VAL A 379 -2.93 25.38 23.42
C VAL A 379 -1.54 25.08 22.83
N ASP A 380 -0.54 25.81 23.34
CA ASP A 380 0.90 25.59 23.19
C ASP A 380 1.45 24.82 24.41
N ALA A 381 2.59 24.15 24.20
CA ALA A 381 3.57 23.65 25.18
C ALA A 381 3.39 22.24 25.79
N ALA A 382 4.03 21.24 25.15
CA ALA A 382 4.86 20.23 25.81
C ALA A 382 5.68 19.45 24.75
N ARG A 383 6.97 19.75 24.60
CA ARG A 383 7.93 18.94 23.83
C ARG A 383 8.83 18.19 24.81
N SER A 384 8.81 16.87 24.75
CA SER A 384 9.90 16.03 25.26
C SER A 384 10.37 15.12 24.13
N ALA A 385 11.69 15.01 23.96
CA ALA A 385 12.31 14.20 22.92
C ALA A 385 12.01 12.71 23.18
N ILE A 386 11.32 12.06 22.25
CA ILE A 386 11.04 10.62 22.28
C ILE A 386 11.95 9.96 21.26
N GLU A 387 12.80 9.04 21.72
CA GLU A 387 13.64 8.22 20.86
C GLU A 387 12.80 7.24 20.03
N PRO A 388 13.15 6.99 18.75
CA PRO A 388 12.39 6.09 17.89
C PRO A 388 12.38 4.67 18.47
N THR A 389 11.20 4.06 18.54
CA THR A 389 11.06 2.67 18.98
C THR A 389 11.72 1.70 17.99
N PRO A 390 12.21 0.53 18.43
CA PRO A 390 12.86 -0.45 17.57
C PRO A 390 12.05 -0.88 16.33
N GLY A 391 10.71 -0.94 16.45
CA GLY A 391 9.82 -1.30 15.34
C GLY A 391 9.76 -0.22 14.25
N SER A 392 9.70 1.05 14.63
CA SER A 392 9.71 2.18 13.70
C SER A 392 11.03 2.26 12.93
N ALA A 393 12.16 2.10 13.62
CA ALA A 393 13.49 2.06 13.01
C ALA A 393 13.62 0.95 11.96
N ARG A 394 13.06 -0.25 12.24
CA ARG A 394 13.04 -1.36 11.28
C ARG A 394 12.23 -1.03 10.02
N LEU A 395 11.09 -0.36 10.17
CA LEU A 395 10.28 0.04 9.02
C LEU A 395 11.01 1.08 8.16
N PHE A 396 11.60 2.12 8.75
CA PHE A 396 12.38 3.12 8.01
C PHE A 396 13.54 2.48 7.28
N ARG A 397 14.25 1.57 7.95
CA ARG A 397 15.34 0.82 7.32
C ARG A 397 14.86 0.09 6.07
N ALA A 398 13.73 -0.61 6.12
CA ALA A 398 13.15 -1.27 4.96
C ALA A 398 12.93 -0.32 3.77
N TYR A 399 12.44 0.88 4.04
CA TYR A 399 12.18 1.89 3.00
C TYR A 399 13.44 2.57 2.49
N ASP A 400 14.45 2.78 3.33
CA ASP A 400 15.73 3.31 2.90
C ASP A 400 16.43 2.30 1.98
N LEU A 401 16.40 1.00 2.31
CA LEU A 401 16.92 -0.06 1.43
C LEU A 401 16.16 -0.11 0.10
N TYR A 402 14.84 0.03 0.14
CA TYR A 402 14.00 0.12 -1.05
C TYR A 402 14.40 1.32 -1.94
N ALA A 403 14.56 2.49 -1.32
CA ALA A 403 14.98 3.71 -2.01
C ALA A 403 16.38 3.56 -2.61
N VAL A 404 17.31 2.91 -1.91
CA VAL A 404 18.65 2.59 -2.45
C VAL A 404 18.52 1.79 -3.74
N LEU A 405 17.59 0.84 -3.85
CA LEU A 405 17.42 0.06 -5.08
C LEU A 405 16.77 0.83 -6.22
N VAL A 406 15.75 1.65 -5.93
CA VAL A 406 14.92 2.30 -6.96
C VAL A 406 15.49 3.66 -7.42
N ALA A 407 16.38 4.28 -6.65
CA ALA A 407 16.95 5.58 -7.02
C ALA A 407 17.70 5.52 -8.38
N PRO A 408 17.43 6.46 -9.30
CA PRO A 408 18.04 6.43 -10.64
C PRO A 408 19.54 6.78 -10.65
N ASP A 409 20.01 7.60 -9.70
CA ASP A 409 21.34 8.22 -9.77
C ASP A 409 22.07 8.18 -8.41
N GLN A 410 22.71 7.05 -8.08
CA GLN A 410 23.74 7.05 -7.05
C GLN A 410 25.08 6.71 -7.69
N GLU A 411 26.02 7.66 -7.61
CA GLU A 411 27.40 7.45 -8.03
C GLU A 411 27.98 6.24 -7.29
N ARG A 412 28.63 5.34 -8.05
CA ARG A 412 29.29 4.16 -7.51
C ARG A 412 30.48 4.59 -6.64
N VAL A 413 30.27 4.63 -5.33
CA VAL A 413 31.37 4.75 -4.36
C VAL A 413 32.03 3.37 -4.26
N SER A 414 33.33 3.27 -4.61
CA SER A 414 34.05 1.99 -4.71
C SER A 414 34.13 1.22 -3.38
N GLY A 415 33.86 -0.08 -3.41
CA GLY A 415 34.21 -1.04 -2.35
C GLY A 415 33.15 -2.12 -2.06
N GLN A 416 31.88 -1.78 -2.16
CA GLN A 416 30.74 -2.69 -2.04
C GLN A 416 29.56 -2.01 -2.73
N ASP A 417 28.88 -2.70 -3.66
CA ASP A 417 27.73 -2.08 -4.33
C ASP A 417 26.58 -2.02 -3.31
N PRO A 418 26.17 -0.82 -2.82
CA PRO A 418 25.18 -0.70 -1.74
C PRO A 418 23.84 -1.33 -2.12
N ALA A 419 23.57 -1.49 -3.42
CA ALA A 419 22.42 -2.20 -3.94
C ALA A 419 22.44 -3.70 -3.61
N ASP A 420 23.59 -4.36 -3.65
CA ASP A 420 23.69 -5.79 -3.33
C ASP A 420 23.39 -6.03 -1.84
N ALA A 421 23.94 -5.19 -0.96
CA ALA A 421 23.66 -5.25 0.48
C ALA A 421 22.18 -4.94 0.77
N ALA A 422 21.58 -3.99 0.03
CA ALA A 422 20.18 -3.64 0.19
C ALA A 422 19.24 -4.80 -0.19
N ILE A 423 19.56 -5.58 -1.23
CA ILE A 423 18.79 -6.77 -1.59
C ILE A 423 18.87 -7.83 -0.49
N ASP A 424 20.07 -8.10 0.03
CA ASP A 424 20.26 -9.09 1.09
C ASP A 424 19.44 -8.76 2.32
N GLU A 425 19.53 -7.51 2.78
CA GLU A 425 18.86 -7.05 3.97
C GLU A 425 17.34 -6.99 3.76
N LEU A 426 16.86 -6.54 2.59
CA LEU A 426 15.44 -6.59 2.27
C LEU A 426 14.90 -8.02 2.26
N ALA A 427 15.60 -8.95 1.61
CA ALA A 427 15.17 -10.34 1.49
C ALA A 427 15.17 -11.05 2.87
N ARG A 428 16.18 -10.78 3.71
CA ARG A 428 16.34 -11.41 5.02
C ARG A 428 15.44 -10.80 6.09
N ASP A 429 15.50 -9.48 6.22
CA ASP A 429 14.98 -8.76 7.39
C ASP A 429 13.66 -8.05 7.11
N HIS A 430 13.29 -7.86 5.84
CA HIS A 430 12.09 -7.11 5.41
C HIS A 430 11.31 -7.77 4.25
N PRO A 431 10.85 -9.02 4.40
CA PRO A 431 10.28 -9.81 3.30
C PRO A 431 9.04 -9.18 2.66
N GLN A 432 8.24 -8.39 3.40
CA GLN A 432 7.08 -7.69 2.85
C GLN A 432 7.49 -6.62 1.82
N GLN A 433 8.53 -5.84 2.10
CA GLN A 433 9.02 -4.76 1.24
C GLN A 433 9.74 -5.34 0.04
N PHE A 434 10.39 -6.49 0.23
CA PHE A 434 10.93 -7.27 -0.87
C PHE A 434 9.83 -7.79 -1.81
N ARG A 435 8.75 -8.41 -1.28
CA ARG A 435 7.59 -8.83 -2.11
C ARG A 435 6.97 -7.67 -2.87
N ARG A 436 6.88 -6.49 -2.24
CA ARG A 436 6.43 -5.26 -2.89
C ARG A 436 7.34 -4.89 -4.07
N LEU A 437 8.66 -4.89 -3.89
CA LEU A 437 9.61 -4.66 -4.99
C LEU A 437 9.37 -5.63 -6.15
N LEU A 438 9.15 -6.91 -5.87
CA LEU A 438 8.87 -7.91 -6.91
C LEU A 438 7.56 -7.64 -7.64
N SER A 439 6.52 -7.24 -6.92
CA SER A 439 5.24 -6.84 -7.51
C SER A 439 5.37 -5.58 -8.37
N GLU A 440 6.15 -4.59 -7.92
CA GLU A 440 6.42 -3.37 -8.68
C GLU A 440 7.27 -3.64 -9.93
N LEU A 441 8.19 -4.62 -9.88
CA LEU A 441 8.93 -5.10 -11.04
C LEU A 441 8.01 -5.80 -12.05
N ARG A 442 7.16 -6.73 -11.59
CA ARG A 442 6.20 -7.47 -12.42
C ARG A 442 5.17 -6.56 -13.10
N SER A 443 4.71 -5.53 -12.39
CA SER A 443 3.76 -4.55 -12.93
C SER A 443 4.42 -3.50 -13.83
N GLY A 444 5.75 -3.46 -13.91
CA GLY A 444 6.50 -2.47 -14.68
C GLY A 444 6.52 -1.06 -14.07
N VAL A 445 5.98 -0.89 -12.85
CA VAL A 445 6.06 0.37 -12.08
C VAL A 445 7.53 0.70 -11.81
N VAL A 446 8.31 -0.31 -11.43
CA VAL A 446 9.76 -0.24 -11.32
C VAL A 446 10.36 -0.99 -12.49
N ARG A 447 11.21 -0.33 -13.26
CA ARG A 447 11.87 -0.94 -14.41
C ARG A 447 13.07 -1.77 -13.94
N LEU A 448 13.21 -2.97 -14.47
CA LEU A 448 14.35 -3.83 -14.17
C LEU A 448 15.70 -3.28 -14.67
N PRO A 449 15.84 -2.71 -15.89
CA PRO A 449 17.16 -2.32 -16.41
C PRO A 449 17.96 -1.33 -15.53
N PRO A 450 17.36 -0.27 -14.95
CA PRO A 450 18.06 0.62 -14.02
C PRO A 450 18.60 -0.10 -12.78
N ILE A 451 17.81 -1.00 -12.18
CA ILE A 451 18.22 -1.79 -11.01
C ILE A 451 19.34 -2.75 -11.41
N ALA A 452 19.12 -3.51 -12.49
CA ALA A 452 20.06 -4.47 -13.04
C ALA A 452 21.42 -3.84 -13.36
N ALA A 453 21.46 -2.61 -13.88
CA ALA A 453 22.70 -1.91 -14.20
C ALA A 453 23.57 -1.64 -12.94
N ARG A 454 22.92 -1.51 -11.79
CA ARG A 454 23.56 -1.20 -10.50
C ARG A 454 24.00 -2.46 -9.76
N LEU A 455 23.24 -3.54 -9.85
CA LEU A 455 23.60 -4.80 -9.17
C LEU A 455 24.87 -5.43 -9.75
N SER A 456 25.67 -6.07 -8.90
CA SER A 456 26.73 -6.96 -9.35
C SER A 456 26.15 -8.25 -9.94
N GLU A 457 27.00 -9.10 -10.54
CA GLU A 457 26.56 -10.44 -10.96
C GLU A 457 26.01 -11.25 -9.78
N THR A 458 26.66 -11.16 -8.62
CA THR A 458 26.20 -11.79 -7.39
C THR A 458 24.87 -11.20 -6.93
N GLY A 459 24.70 -9.87 -6.98
CA GLY A 459 23.44 -9.19 -6.64
C GLY A 459 22.27 -9.66 -7.50
N ILE A 460 22.48 -9.85 -8.81
CA ILE A 460 21.46 -10.40 -9.71
C ILE A 460 21.13 -11.85 -9.33
N GLY A 461 22.14 -12.67 -9.02
CA GLY A 461 21.92 -14.05 -8.55
C GLY A 461 21.07 -14.11 -7.28
N ARG A 462 21.33 -13.24 -6.31
CA ARG A 462 20.55 -13.15 -5.07
C ARG A 462 19.12 -12.65 -5.31
N LEU A 463 18.94 -11.72 -6.24
CA LEU A 463 17.60 -11.26 -6.62
C LEU A 463 16.78 -12.41 -7.23
N ILE A 464 17.39 -13.23 -8.10
CA ILE A 464 16.77 -14.46 -8.64
C ILE A 464 16.41 -15.44 -7.52
N GLU A 465 17.35 -15.72 -6.62
CA GLU A 465 17.13 -16.62 -5.48
C GLU A 465 15.94 -16.17 -4.63
N ALA A 466 15.93 -14.90 -4.26
CA ALA A 466 14.86 -14.35 -3.44
C ALA A 466 13.51 -14.33 -4.19
N PHE A 467 13.51 -14.12 -5.51
CA PHE A 467 12.31 -14.25 -6.35
C PHE A 467 11.73 -15.66 -6.31
N VAL A 468 12.57 -16.67 -6.55
CA VAL A 468 12.18 -18.09 -6.55
C VAL A 468 11.68 -18.54 -5.16
N LYS A 469 12.37 -18.12 -4.09
CA LYS A 469 11.95 -18.39 -2.71
C LYS A 469 10.63 -17.72 -2.35
N SER A 470 10.32 -16.56 -2.93
CA SER A 470 9.07 -15.84 -2.68
C SER A 470 7.85 -16.39 -3.46
N ALA A 471 8.09 -17.16 -4.52
CA ALA A 471 7.02 -17.72 -5.35
C ALA A 471 6.29 -18.84 -4.59
N ALA A 472 4.99 -18.65 -4.33
CA ALA A 472 4.16 -19.65 -3.69
C ALA A 472 3.97 -20.89 -4.61
N GLY A 473 3.84 -22.08 -4.01
CA GLY A 473 3.36 -23.28 -4.70
C GLY A 473 4.41 -24.27 -5.24
N SER A 474 5.71 -24.02 -5.05
CA SER A 474 6.76 -25.01 -5.38
C SER A 474 7.35 -25.61 -4.11
N ALA A 475 7.69 -26.91 -4.12
CA ALA A 475 8.40 -27.53 -3.03
C ALA A 475 9.83 -26.97 -2.92
N ASP A 476 10.40 -26.93 -1.72
CA ASP A 476 11.76 -26.39 -1.50
C ASP A 476 12.84 -27.16 -2.27
N ALA A 477 12.61 -28.45 -2.53
CA ALA A 477 13.48 -29.26 -3.37
C ALA A 477 13.51 -28.76 -4.81
N ASP A 478 12.35 -28.48 -5.41
CA ASP A 478 12.24 -27.97 -6.79
C ASP A 478 12.89 -26.59 -6.92
N ARG A 479 12.69 -25.72 -5.93
CA ARG A 479 13.31 -24.38 -5.88
C ARG A 479 14.83 -24.48 -5.83
N SER A 480 15.37 -25.35 -4.98
CA SER A 480 16.81 -25.55 -4.84
C SER A 480 17.42 -26.15 -6.11
N GLN A 481 16.74 -27.11 -6.72
CA GLN A 481 17.15 -27.71 -7.99
C GLN A 481 17.16 -26.68 -9.12
N PHE A 482 16.13 -25.83 -9.22
CA PHE A 482 16.09 -24.75 -10.21
C PHE A 482 17.26 -23.78 -10.05
N LEU A 483 17.54 -23.32 -8.82
CA LEU A 483 18.66 -22.41 -8.56
C LEU A 483 20.02 -23.04 -8.88
N GLN A 484 20.21 -24.32 -8.54
CA GLN A 484 21.41 -25.06 -8.90
C GLN A 484 21.59 -25.15 -10.43
N SER A 485 20.51 -25.38 -11.17
CA SER A 485 20.53 -25.37 -12.64
C SER A 485 20.92 -23.98 -13.16
N VAL A 486 20.32 -22.90 -12.67
CA VAL A 486 20.68 -21.52 -13.06
C VAL A 486 22.18 -21.27 -12.88
N ASP A 487 22.78 -21.70 -11.77
CA ASP A 487 24.22 -21.55 -11.53
C ASP A 487 25.10 -22.46 -12.39
N ASN A 488 24.61 -23.64 -12.79
CA ASN A 488 25.30 -24.50 -13.75
C ASN A 488 25.34 -23.85 -15.13
N TYR A 489 24.19 -23.37 -15.63
CA TYR A 489 24.11 -22.72 -16.94
C TYR A 489 24.84 -21.37 -16.99
N ALA A 490 24.80 -20.59 -15.90
CA ALA A 490 25.55 -19.34 -15.83
C ALA A 490 27.07 -19.55 -15.99
N ARG A 491 27.61 -20.70 -15.52
CA ARG A 491 29.02 -21.07 -15.70
C ARG A 491 29.39 -21.51 -17.12
N LEU A 492 28.40 -21.96 -17.89
CA LEU A 492 28.59 -22.41 -19.28
C LEU A 492 28.35 -21.28 -20.30
N ALA A 493 27.58 -20.26 -19.93
CA ALA A 493 27.28 -19.11 -20.79
C ALA A 493 28.51 -18.23 -21.06
N GLY A 494 28.52 -17.53 -22.20
CA GLY A 494 29.59 -16.60 -22.56
C GLY A 494 29.68 -15.40 -21.61
N SER A 495 28.55 -15.04 -21.00
CA SER A 495 28.48 -14.04 -19.93
C SER A 495 27.47 -14.47 -18.86
N ALA A 496 27.98 -14.92 -17.71
CA ALA A 496 27.17 -15.29 -16.55
C ALA A 496 26.20 -14.16 -16.12
N ARG A 497 26.67 -12.91 -16.15
CA ARG A 497 25.83 -11.73 -15.89
C ARG A 497 24.70 -11.59 -16.90
N ALA A 498 24.98 -11.64 -18.21
CA ALA A 498 23.96 -11.49 -19.24
C ALA A 498 22.92 -12.62 -19.18
N PHE A 499 23.38 -13.85 -18.94
CA PHE A 499 22.52 -15.01 -18.73
C PHE A 499 21.58 -14.80 -17.53
N ARG A 500 22.12 -14.47 -16.35
CA ARG A 500 21.30 -14.23 -15.14
C ARG A 500 20.32 -13.08 -15.32
N LEU A 501 20.71 -11.99 -16.01
CA LEU A 501 19.77 -10.90 -16.31
C LEU A 501 18.58 -11.35 -17.15
N ARG A 502 18.79 -12.25 -18.12
CA ARG A 502 17.69 -12.78 -18.93
C ARG A 502 16.80 -13.73 -18.13
N VAL A 503 17.38 -14.56 -17.26
CA VAL A 503 16.62 -15.40 -16.32
C VAL A 503 15.74 -14.50 -15.44
N LEU A 504 16.32 -13.46 -14.83
CA LEU A 504 15.59 -12.53 -13.98
C LEU A 504 14.48 -11.78 -14.76
N GLN A 505 14.77 -11.33 -15.98
CA GLN A 505 13.77 -10.69 -16.85
C GLN A 505 12.58 -11.63 -17.10
N ARG A 506 12.82 -12.89 -17.47
CA ARG A 506 11.76 -13.89 -17.67
C ARG A 506 10.93 -14.14 -16.42
N LEU A 507 11.57 -14.20 -15.25
CA LEU A 507 10.88 -14.35 -13.96
C LEU A 507 10.00 -13.13 -13.63
N VAL A 508 10.49 -11.92 -13.92
CA VAL A 508 9.74 -10.67 -13.77
C VAL A 508 8.56 -10.61 -14.75
N ASP A 509 8.73 -11.08 -15.97
CA ASP A 509 7.66 -11.12 -16.98
C ASP A 509 6.64 -12.25 -16.72
N GLY A 510 6.93 -13.14 -15.76
CA GLY A 510 6.10 -14.32 -15.47
C GLY A 510 6.13 -15.38 -16.58
N GLU A 511 7.19 -15.37 -17.40
CA GLU A 511 7.37 -16.31 -18.51
C GLU A 511 8.07 -17.60 -18.05
N LEU A 512 7.84 -18.69 -18.79
CA LEU A 512 8.60 -19.92 -18.60
C LEU A 512 10.09 -19.68 -18.89
N VAL A 513 10.94 -20.13 -17.97
CA VAL A 513 12.40 -19.97 -18.05
C VAL A 513 12.99 -21.24 -18.66
N ASP A 514 13.35 -21.17 -19.95
CA ASP A 514 14.13 -22.20 -20.64
C ASP A 514 15.63 -21.87 -20.50
N LEU A 515 16.31 -22.59 -19.60
CA LEU A 515 17.71 -22.30 -19.26
C LEU A 515 18.67 -22.65 -20.42
N ASP A 516 18.37 -23.69 -21.20
CA ASP A 516 19.17 -24.09 -22.37
C ASP A 516 19.11 -23.00 -23.45
N ALA A 517 17.90 -22.59 -23.83
CA ALA A 517 17.70 -21.57 -24.86
C ALA A 517 18.26 -20.20 -24.46
N LEU A 518 18.26 -19.89 -23.16
CA LEU A 518 18.89 -18.67 -22.65
C LEU A 518 20.42 -18.76 -22.66
N ALA A 519 21.00 -19.92 -22.36
CA ALA A 519 22.45 -20.14 -22.36
C ALA A 519 23.04 -20.05 -23.77
N GLU A 520 22.38 -20.64 -24.78
CA GLU A 520 22.84 -20.56 -26.19
C GLU A 520 22.92 -19.13 -26.73
N LYS A 521 22.06 -18.24 -26.22
CA LYS A 521 21.99 -16.85 -26.67
C LYS A 521 22.91 -15.91 -25.89
N SER A 522 23.51 -16.34 -24.78
CA SER A 522 24.20 -15.48 -23.79
C SER A 522 25.70 -15.70 -23.80
#